data_AF-A0A2P5LHA7-F1
#
_entry.id   AF-A0A2P5LHA7-F1
#
_cell.length_a   1.000
_cell.length_b   1.000
_cell.length_c   1.000
_cell.angle_alpha   90.00
_cell.angle_beta   90.00
_cell.angle_gamma   90.00
#
_symmetry.space_group_name_H-M   'P 1'
#
loop_
_entity.id
_entity.type
_entity.pdbx_description
1 polymer ?
#
loop_
_entity_poly.entity_id
_entity_poly.type
_entity_poly.pdbx_seq_one_letter_code
_entity_poly.pdbx_strand_id
1 'polypeptide(L)'
;MQLLRKKTDQAKLPDAAGMLERVRAEAGELRNFTLTFLSLLLYVGIIIASTTHEQLLRDDPVILPLLNVNIPITGFYRFMPVLLFFVHLYILVQHYLFSQLVFRFRAALMKESPAVRSQLRRSLGNLPFVHWLAGLHKGFMQWLMAGFTVVSLIIWPVWTFWWLQAAFLPYHDDIAVLVQQIALIFDTSMLAYIWGKTLNEHDNAG
;
A
#
# COMPACT_ATOMS: atom_id res chain seq x y z
N MET A 1 7.66 -31.84 -42.24
CA MET A 1 6.51 -31.75 -41.31
C MET A 1 6.86 -31.92 -39.82
N GLN A 2 8.11 -32.15 -39.40
CA GLN A 2 8.46 -32.27 -37.97
C GLN A 2 8.85 -30.94 -37.29
N LEU A 3 9.14 -29.88 -38.06
CA LEU A 3 9.54 -28.58 -37.51
C LEU A 3 8.36 -27.69 -37.10
N LEU A 4 7.14 -28.00 -37.53
CA LEU A 4 5.91 -27.31 -37.09
C LEU A 4 5.31 -27.91 -35.81
N ARG A 5 5.69 -29.14 -35.43
CA ARG A 5 5.23 -29.79 -34.19
C ARG A 5 5.99 -29.28 -32.96
N LYS A 6 7.22 -28.79 -33.13
CA LYS A 6 8.05 -28.27 -32.04
C LYS A 6 7.61 -26.89 -31.53
N LYS A 7 6.83 -26.14 -32.33
CA LYS A 7 6.28 -24.84 -31.91
C LYS A 7 4.98 -24.97 -31.11
N THR A 8 4.31 -26.13 -31.22
CA THR A 8 3.10 -26.45 -30.45
C THR A 8 3.41 -27.09 -29.09
N ASP A 9 4.62 -27.64 -28.93
CA ASP A 9 5.08 -28.26 -27.67
C ASP A 9 5.87 -27.31 -26.75
N GLN A 10 6.05 -26.02 -27.11
CA GLN A 10 6.84 -25.05 -26.33
C GLN A 10 6.07 -23.85 -25.75
N ALA A 11 4.75 -23.74 -25.89
CA ALA A 11 4.01 -22.54 -25.46
C ALA A 11 2.90 -22.77 -24.41
N LYS A 12 2.95 -23.88 -23.67
CA LYS A 12 2.18 -24.07 -22.43
C LYS A 12 3.10 -24.61 -21.33
N LEU A 13 4.02 -23.77 -20.85
CA LEU A 13 4.27 -23.80 -19.41
C LEU A 13 2.91 -23.51 -18.75
N PRO A 14 2.51 -24.30 -17.74
CA PRO A 14 1.14 -24.29 -17.22
C PRO A 14 0.75 -22.86 -16.85
N ASP A 15 -0.50 -22.48 -17.07
CA ASP A 15 -1.12 -21.19 -16.73
C ASP A 15 -0.55 -20.57 -15.42
N ALA A 16 -0.31 -21.42 -14.42
CA ALA A 16 0.29 -21.07 -13.14
C ALA A 16 1.75 -20.53 -13.21
N ALA A 17 2.64 -21.05 -14.05
CA ALA A 17 4.03 -20.59 -14.13
C ALA A 17 4.14 -19.16 -14.68
N GLY A 18 3.35 -18.84 -15.71
CA GLY A 18 3.26 -17.47 -16.24
C GLY A 18 2.62 -16.50 -15.23
N MET A 19 1.61 -16.95 -14.48
CA MET A 19 1.04 -16.18 -13.37
C MET A 19 2.05 -15.92 -12.25
N LEU A 20 2.93 -16.89 -11.93
CA LEU A 20 3.96 -16.72 -10.90
C LEU A 20 4.94 -15.61 -11.24
N GLU A 21 5.37 -15.50 -12.49
CA GLU A 21 6.27 -14.43 -12.94
C GLU A 21 5.59 -13.06 -12.79
N ARG A 22 4.31 -12.95 -13.18
CA ARG A 22 3.51 -11.72 -12.98
C ARG A 22 3.38 -11.38 -11.50
N VAL A 23 3.02 -12.35 -10.65
CA VAL A 23 2.92 -12.14 -9.20
C VAL A 23 4.25 -11.64 -8.61
N ARG A 24 5.40 -12.16 -9.09
CA ARG A 24 6.72 -11.71 -8.63
C ARG A 24 7.04 -10.27 -9.07
N ALA A 25 6.75 -9.93 -10.31
CA ALA A 25 6.98 -8.58 -10.84
C ALA A 25 6.12 -7.55 -10.10
N GLU A 26 4.81 -7.80 -10.02
CA GLU A 26 3.84 -6.95 -9.32
C GLU A 26 4.17 -6.83 -7.83
N ALA A 27 4.63 -7.92 -7.19
CA ALA A 27 5.13 -7.84 -5.82
C ALA A 27 6.34 -6.88 -5.72
N GLY A 28 7.30 -7.00 -6.63
CA GLY A 28 8.46 -6.10 -6.66
C GLY A 28 8.05 -4.62 -6.73
N GLU A 29 7.12 -4.29 -7.63
CA GLU A 29 6.59 -2.94 -7.78
C GLU A 29 5.80 -2.47 -6.56
N LEU A 30 4.91 -3.32 -6.05
CA LEU A 30 4.10 -3.02 -4.86
C LEU A 30 4.98 -2.71 -3.65
N ARG A 31 6.04 -3.51 -3.43
CA ARG A 31 7.01 -3.25 -2.36
C ARG A 31 7.67 -1.89 -2.50
N ASN A 32 8.08 -1.53 -3.71
CA ASN A 32 8.72 -0.23 -3.97
C ASN A 32 7.73 0.91 -3.70
N PHE A 33 6.49 0.81 -4.18
CA PHE A 33 5.45 1.79 -3.88
C PHE A 33 5.17 1.91 -2.37
N THR A 34 5.12 0.80 -1.63
CA THR A 34 4.97 0.81 -0.18
C THR A 34 6.13 1.51 0.52
N LEU A 35 7.38 1.24 0.13
CA LEU A 35 8.54 1.92 0.72
C LEU A 35 8.57 3.42 0.41
N THR A 36 8.21 3.80 -0.83
CA THR A 36 8.08 5.21 -1.22
C THR A 36 6.99 5.92 -0.42
N PHE A 37 5.83 5.28 -0.25
CA PHE A 37 4.74 5.81 0.56
C PHE A 37 5.13 5.96 2.04
N LEU A 38 5.78 4.96 2.63
CA LEU A 38 6.27 5.05 4.00
C LEU A 38 7.31 6.17 4.17
N SER A 39 8.16 6.38 3.16
CA SER A 39 9.12 7.47 3.14
C SER A 39 8.43 8.83 3.06
N LEU A 40 7.36 8.95 2.28
CA LEU A 40 6.52 10.16 2.25
C LEU A 40 5.88 10.42 3.63
N LEU A 41 5.31 9.40 4.27
CA LEU A 41 4.71 9.56 5.61
C LEU A 41 5.76 9.95 6.66
N LEU A 42 6.95 9.34 6.62
CA LEU A 42 8.06 9.73 7.49
C LEU A 42 8.51 11.17 7.23
N TYR A 43 8.62 11.57 5.96
CA TYR A 43 8.98 12.92 5.56
C TYR A 43 7.98 13.96 6.08
N VAL A 44 6.69 13.70 5.92
CA VAL A 44 5.62 14.54 6.50
C VAL A 44 5.70 14.55 8.02
N GLY A 45 5.91 13.40 8.66
CA GLY A 45 6.06 13.30 10.12
C GLY A 45 7.23 14.12 10.67
N ILE A 46 8.37 14.12 9.98
CA ILE A 46 9.53 14.97 10.34
C ILE A 46 9.15 16.45 10.30
N ILE A 47 8.43 16.88 9.25
CA ILE A 47 7.99 18.27 9.13
C ILE A 47 7.07 18.66 10.28
N ILE A 48 6.06 17.83 10.58
CA ILE A 48 5.13 18.07 11.68
C ILE A 48 5.89 18.13 13.01
N ALA A 49 6.79 17.18 13.27
CA ALA A 49 7.60 17.15 14.48
C ALA A 49 8.54 18.35 14.62
N SER A 50 9.00 18.92 13.51
CA SER A 50 9.86 20.11 13.49
C SER A 50 9.10 21.44 13.56
N THR A 51 7.78 21.41 13.36
CA THR A 51 6.93 22.60 13.36
C THR A 51 6.71 23.06 14.81
N THR A 52 7.05 24.32 15.10
CA THR A 52 6.79 24.91 16.42
C THR A 52 5.46 25.65 16.47
N HIS A 53 4.89 25.78 17.68
CA HIS A 53 3.69 26.59 17.91
C HIS A 53 3.89 28.06 17.54
N GLU A 54 5.10 28.59 17.75
CA GLU A 54 5.43 29.97 17.36
C GLU A 54 5.41 30.14 15.84
N GLN A 55 5.99 29.18 15.10
CA GLN A 55 5.96 29.21 13.63
C GLN A 55 4.54 29.17 13.08
N LEU A 56 3.66 28.38 13.70
CA LEU A 56 2.24 28.36 13.37
C LEU A 56 1.62 29.75 13.60
N LEU A 57 1.80 30.35 14.77
CA LEU A 57 1.20 31.64 15.11
C LEU A 57 1.69 32.79 14.22
N ARG A 58 2.94 32.72 13.76
CA ARG A 58 3.55 33.74 12.88
C ARG A 58 3.34 33.46 11.39
N ASP A 59 2.71 32.33 11.03
CA ASP A 59 2.66 31.81 9.66
C ASP A 59 4.07 31.71 9.03
N ASP A 60 5.07 31.40 9.85
CA ASP A 60 6.46 31.29 9.41
C ASP A 60 6.61 30.12 8.43
N PRO A 61 7.37 30.28 7.33
CA PRO A 61 7.52 29.24 6.33
C PRO A 61 8.16 27.97 6.90
N VAL A 62 7.69 26.82 6.43
CA VAL A 62 8.32 25.54 6.69
C VAL A 62 9.34 25.23 5.60
N ILE A 63 10.52 24.80 6.00
CA ILE A 63 11.56 24.32 5.08
C ILE A 63 11.31 22.85 4.78
N LEU A 64 11.08 22.53 3.51
CA LEU A 64 10.96 21.16 3.04
C LEU A 64 12.35 20.45 3.06
N PRO A 65 12.59 19.42 3.89
CA PRO A 65 13.95 18.91 4.13
C PRO A 65 14.73 18.44 2.89
N LEU A 66 14.04 17.88 1.89
CA LEU A 66 14.65 17.36 0.66
C LEU A 66 14.66 18.39 -0.48
N LEU A 67 13.69 19.30 -0.52
CA LEU A 67 13.54 20.27 -1.60
C LEU A 67 14.22 21.60 -1.30
N ASN A 68 14.49 21.89 -0.02
CA ASN A 68 15.03 23.15 0.47
C ASN A 68 14.24 24.38 -0.02
N VAL A 69 12.92 24.20 -0.17
CA VAL A 69 11.97 25.25 -0.58
C VAL A 69 11.16 25.67 0.63
N ASN A 70 10.99 26.97 0.78
CA ASN A 70 10.10 27.57 1.77
C ASN A 70 8.67 27.53 1.23
N ILE A 71 7.78 26.90 1.98
CA ILE A 71 6.35 26.95 1.71
C ILE A 71 5.62 27.57 2.90
N PRO A 72 4.56 28.36 2.68
CA PRO A 72 3.71 28.83 3.77
C PRO A 72 3.20 27.65 4.59
N ILE A 73 3.28 27.75 5.91
CA ILE A 73 2.90 26.67 6.83
C ILE A 73 1.43 26.31 6.66
N THR A 74 0.56 27.31 6.54
CA THR A 74 -0.86 27.14 6.19
C THR A 74 -1.06 26.37 4.88
N GLY A 75 -0.25 26.66 3.85
CA GLY A 75 -0.25 25.95 2.58
C GLY A 75 0.08 24.46 2.74
N PHE A 76 1.11 24.15 3.53
CA PHE A 76 1.47 22.76 3.85
C PHE A 76 0.31 22.00 4.52
N TYR A 77 -0.25 22.56 5.60
CA TYR A 77 -1.29 21.88 6.38
C TYR A 77 -2.65 21.78 5.68
N ARG A 78 -2.92 22.60 4.66
CA ARG A 78 -4.09 22.48 3.79
C ARG A 78 -3.89 21.47 2.65
N PHE A 79 -2.70 21.44 2.06
CA PHE A 79 -2.43 20.62 0.87
C PHE A 79 -2.05 19.17 1.21
N MET A 80 -1.24 18.95 2.24
CA MET A 80 -0.75 17.63 2.60
C MET A 80 -1.83 16.58 2.88
N PRO A 81 -2.93 16.87 3.60
CA PRO A 81 -3.99 15.89 3.83
C PRO A 81 -4.59 15.38 2.51
N VAL A 82 -4.80 16.26 1.54
CA VAL A 82 -5.35 15.93 0.22
C VAL A 82 -4.36 15.07 -0.57
N LEU A 83 -3.08 15.45 -0.59
CA LEU A 83 -2.03 14.67 -1.24
C LEU A 83 -1.91 13.27 -0.64
N LEU A 84 -1.84 13.18 0.70
CA LEU A 84 -1.76 11.91 1.42
C LEU A 84 -2.95 11.01 1.12
N PHE A 85 -4.16 11.57 1.07
CA PHE A 85 -5.37 10.82 0.72
C PHE A 85 -5.25 10.17 -0.67
N PHE A 86 -4.85 10.92 -1.70
CA PHE A 86 -4.74 10.35 -3.05
C PHE A 86 -3.63 9.31 -3.17
N VAL A 87 -2.48 9.54 -2.54
CA VAL A 87 -1.38 8.57 -2.54
C VAL A 87 -1.78 7.30 -1.76
N HIS A 88 -2.47 7.46 -0.63
CA HIS A 88 -2.97 6.35 0.17
C HIS A 88 -4.06 5.54 -0.56
N LEU A 89 -4.98 6.23 -1.24
CA LEU A 89 -5.96 5.60 -2.13
C LEU A 89 -5.27 4.78 -3.22
N TYR A 90 -4.31 5.38 -3.91
CA TYR A 90 -3.59 4.71 -4.99
C TYR A 90 -2.91 3.43 -4.49
N ILE A 91 -2.18 3.48 -3.38
CA ILE A 91 -1.49 2.30 -2.86
C ILE A 91 -2.46 1.22 -2.37
N LEU A 92 -3.60 1.59 -1.76
CA LEU A 92 -4.61 0.62 -1.35
C LEU A 92 -5.25 -0.08 -2.56
N VAL A 93 -5.52 0.66 -3.64
CA VAL A 93 -5.99 0.06 -4.90
C VAL A 93 -4.95 -0.90 -5.47
N GLN A 94 -3.67 -0.56 -5.46
CA GLN A 94 -2.61 -1.46 -5.91
C GLN A 94 -2.54 -2.75 -5.08
N HIS A 95 -2.67 -2.64 -3.75
CA HIS A 95 -2.73 -3.82 -2.86
C HIS A 95 -3.97 -4.68 -3.12
N TYR A 96 -5.12 -4.06 -3.40
CA TYR A 96 -6.34 -4.76 -3.80
C TYR A 96 -6.16 -5.52 -5.12
N LEU A 97 -5.70 -4.85 -6.18
CA LEU A 97 -5.48 -5.51 -7.48
C LEU A 97 -4.50 -6.67 -7.37
N PHE A 98 -3.44 -6.46 -6.58
CA PHE A 98 -2.47 -7.50 -6.31
C PHE A 98 -3.06 -8.68 -5.51
N SER A 99 -3.95 -8.43 -4.54
CA SER A 99 -4.62 -9.51 -3.80
C SER A 99 -5.47 -10.37 -4.75
N GLN A 100 -6.19 -9.74 -5.68
CA GLN A 100 -6.96 -10.45 -6.71
C GLN A 100 -6.07 -11.29 -7.62
N LEU A 101 -4.91 -10.78 -8.03
CA LEU A 101 -3.93 -11.54 -8.80
C LEU A 101 -3.43 -12.78 -8.02
N VAL A 102 -3.13 -12.62 -6.74
CA VAL A 102 -2.72 -13.72 -5.86
C VAL A 102 -3.82 -14.75 -5.70
N PHE A 103 -5.09 -14.35 -5.55
CA PHE A 103 -6.22 -15.27 -5.47
C PHE A 103 -6.40 -16.08 -6.77
N ARG A 104 -6.32 -15.43 -7.93
CA ARG A 104 -6.37 -16.12 -9.24
C ARG A 104 -5.21 -17.11 -9.40
N PHE A 105 -4.01 -16.72 -9.00
CA PHE A 105 -2.86 -17.62 -8.97
C PHE A 105 -3.07 -18.81 -8.02
N ARG A 106 -3.61 -18.59 -6.82
CA ARG A 106 -3.96 -19.67 -5.88
C ARG A 106 -4.97 -20.65 -6.49
N ALA A 107 -5.99 -20.14 -7.18
CA ALA A 107 -6.99 -20.97 -7.87
C ALA A 107 -6.36 -21.78 -9.02
N ALA A 108 -5.47 -21.19 -9.82
CA ALA A 108 -4.72 -21.89 -10.86
C ALA A 108 -3.82 -23.00 -10.26
N LEU A 109 -3.14 -22.72 -9.15
CA LEU A 109 -2.31 -23.70 -8.44
C LEU A 109 -3.08 -24.92 -7.93
N MET A 110 -4.39 -24.80 -7.67
CA MET A 110 -5.20 -25.95 -7.22
C MET A 110 -5.47 -26.96 -8.33
N LYS A 111 -5.30 -26.57 -9.61
CA LYS A 111 -5.46 -27.45 -10.78
C LYS A 111 -4.18 -28.23 -11.11
N GLU A 112 -3.05 -27.83 -10.52
CA GLU A 112 -1.73 -28.43 -10.74
C GLU A 112 -1.47 -29.64 -9.83
N SER A 113 -0.54 -30.51 -10.25
CA SER A 113 -0.13 -31.66 -9.43
C SER A 113 0.48 -31.21 -8.09
N PRO A 114 0.37 -32.01 -7.00
CA PRO A 114 0.89 -31.64 -5.69
C PRO A 114 2.39 -31.27 -5.67
N ALA A 115 3.19 -31.97 -6.49
CA ALA A 115 4.63 -31.70 -6.62
C ALA A 115 4.87 -30.31 -7.24
N VAL A 116 4.26 -30.02 -8.38
CA VAL A 116 4.35 -28.73 -9.09
C VAL A 116 3.80 -27.59 -8.21
N ARG A 117 2.65 -27.80 -7.56
CA ARG A 117 2.04 -26.85 -6.64
C ARG A 117 2.99 -26.46 -5.49
N SER A 118 3.67 -27.44 -4.89
CA SER A 118 4.61 -27.16 -3.79
C SER A 118 5.84 -26.36 -4.26
N GLN A 119 6.34 -26.65 -5.46
CA GLN A 119 7.49 -25.97 -6.06
C GLN A 119 7.14 -24.51 -6.42
N LEU A 120 5.99 -24.28 -7.07
CA LEU A 120 5.54 -22.93 -7.41
C LEU A 120 5.20 -22.10 -6.16
N ARG A 121 4.61 -22.72 -5.12
CA ARG A 121 4.31 -22.03 -3.85
C ARG A 121 5.57 -21.56 -3.12
N ARG A 122 6.64 -22.36 -3.11
CA ARG A 122 7.95 -21.96 -2.55
C ARG A 122 8.64 -20.88 -3.37
N SER A 123 8.20 -20.69 -4.61
CA SER A 123 8.76 -19.72 -5.53
C SER A 123 8.08 -18.36 -5.42
N LEU A 124 7.03 -18.17 -4.62
CA LEU A 124 6.46 -16.85 -4.34
C LEU A 124 7.53 -15.95 -3.70
N GLY A 125 7.85 -14.81 -4.35
CA GLY A 125 8.94 -13.93 -3.91
C GLY A 125 8.72 -13.29 -2.54
N ASN A 126 9.77 -12.67 -1.97
CA ASN A 126 9.79 -12.10 -0.62
C ASN A 126 9.02 -10.77 -0.50
N LEU A 127 7.70 -10.85 -0.32
CA LEU A 127 6.88 -9.71 0.09
C LEU A 127 6.00 -10.07 1.30
N PRO A 128 6.08 -9.32 2.42
CA PRO A 128 5.31 -9.61 3.65
C PRO A 128 3.80 -9.79 3.43
N PHE A 129 3.19 -8.89 2.65
CA PHE A 129 1.77 -8.96 2.25
C PHE A 129 1.42 -10.25 1.50
N VAL A 130 2.27 -10.72 0.57
CA VAL A 130 2.06 -12.01 -0.13
C VAL A 130 2.06 -13.17 0.86
N HIS A 131 3.01 -13.18 1.78
CA HIS A 131 3.17 -14.28 2.74
C HIS A 131 2.00 -14.34 3.71
N TRP A 132 1.52 -13.17 4.14
CA TRP A 132 0.32 -13.03 4.95
C TRP A 132 -0.92 -13.52 4.19
N LEU A 133 -1.15 -13.00 2.97
CA LEU A 133 -2.32 -13.30 2.15
C LEU A 133 -2.38 -14.76 1.68
N ALA A 134 -1.25 -15.34 1.29
CA ALA A 134 -1.18 -16.72 0.82
C ALA A 134 -1.05 -17.76 1.97
N GLY A 135 -0.92 -17.30 3.22
CA GLY A 135 -0.77 -18.16 4.41
C GLY A 135 0.44 -19.09 4.28
N LEU A 136 1.55 -18.59 3.75
CA LEU A 136 2.72 -19.43 3.43
C LEU A 136 3.45 -19.90 4.70
N HIS A 137 3.44 -19.07 5.73
CA HIS A 137 4.02 -19.37 7.05
C HIS A 137 2.91 -19.61 8.07
N LYS A 138 3.20 -20.43 9.08
CA LYS A 138 2.34 -20.65 10.25
C LYS A 138 3.03 -20.09 11.50
N GLY A 139 2.24 -19.66 12.48
CA GLY A 139 2.74 -19.23 13.79
C GLY A 139 3.26 -17.80 13.82
N PHE A 140 4.26 -17.53 14.66
CA PHE A 140 4.73 -16.17 14.98
C PHE A 140 5.16 -15.35 13.75
N MET A 141 5.82 -15.97 12.77
CA MET A 141 6.26 -15.27 11.56
C MET A 141 5.08 -14.71 10.75
N GLN A 142 3.95 -15.43 10.70
CA GLN A 142 2.74 -14.94 10.03
C GLN A 142 2.17 -13.71 10.73
N TRP A 143 2.17 -13.71 12.06
CA TRP A 143 1.73 -12.57 12.87
C TRP A 143 2.64 -11.35 12.67
N LEU A 144 3.95 -11.56 12.59
CA LEU A 144 4.90 -10.48 12.32
C LEU A 144 4.68 -9.84 10.94
N MET A 145 4.49 -10.65 9.89
CA MET A 145 4.21 -10.15 8.53
C MET A 145 2.85 -9.43 8.44
N ALA A 146 1.85 -9.93 9.16
CA ALA A 146 0.55 -9.26 9.31
C ALA A 146 0.73 -7.91 10.02
N GLY A 147 1.49 -7.87 11.11
CA GLY A 147 1.81 -6.67 11.86
C GLY A 147 2.47 -5.61 10.98
N PHE A 148 3.51 -5.96 10.23
CA PHE A 148 4.15 -5.02 9.28
C PHE A 148 3.16 -4.47 8.26
N THR A 149 2.30 -5.32 7.71
CA THR A 149 1.28 -4.90 6.73
C THR A 149 0.27 -3.94 7.35
N VAL A 150 -0.30 -4.29 8.51
CA VAL A 150 -1.29 -3.47 9.21
C VAL A 150 -0.68 -2.15 9.67
N VAL A 151 0.55 -2.17 10.21
CA VAL A 151 1.23 -0.95 10.62
C VAL A 151 1.48 -0.04 9.41
N SER A 152 2.01 -0.58 8.31
CA SER A 152 2.37 0.23 7.14
C SER A 152 1.19 0.76 6.33
N LEU A 153 0.09 0.00 6.24
CA LEU A 153 -1.06 0.36 5.38
C LEU A 153 -2.26 0.91 6.16
N ILE A 154 -2.33 0.72 7.48
CA ILE A 154 -3.51 1.11 8.28
C ILE A 154 -3.10 2.09 9.37
N ILE A 155 -2.22 1.66 10.29
CA ILE A 155 -1.93 2.44 11.49
C ILE A 155 -1.15 3.71 11.14
N TRP A 156 -0.05 3.58 10.39
CA TRP A 156 0.86 4.69 10.10
C TRP A 156 0.20 5.79 9.25
N PRO A 157 -0.56 5.48 8.18
CA PRO A 157 -1.28 6.50 7.42
C PRO A 157 -2.32 7.24 8.27
N VAL A 158 -3.21 6.51 8.95
CA VAL A 158 -4.28 7.10 9.77
C VAL A 158 -3.70 7.94 10.89
N TRP A 159 -2.64 7.46 11.55
CA TRP A 159 -1.92 8.23 12.56
C TRP A 159 -1.38 9.56 12.02
N THR A 160 -0.87 9.57 10.79
CA THR A 160 -0.33 10.79 10.16
C THR A 160 -1.41 11.85 9.93
N PHE A 161 -2.62 11.44 9.52
CA PHE A 161 -3.77 12.36 9.41
C PHE A 161 -4.15 12.95 10.77
N TRP A 162 -4.23 12.11 11.80
CA TRP A 162 -4.48 12.57 13.17
C TRP A 162 -3.41 13.54 13.65
N TRP A 163 -2.14 13.27 13.35
CA TRP A 163 -1.03 14.11 13.76
C TRP A 163 -1.04 15.47 13.06
N LEU A 164 -1.34 15.52 11.76
CA LEU A 164 -1.53 16.78 11.02
C LEU A 164 -2.60 17.66 11.68
N GLN A 165 -3.74 17.07 12.03
CA GLN A 165 -4.84 17.79 12.66
C GLN A 165 -4.49 18.25 14.08
N ALA A 166 -3.86 17.39 14.89
CA ALA A 166 -3.47 17.73 16.25
C ALA A 166 -2.43 18.85 16.29
N ALA A 167 -1.46 18.85 15.37
CA ALA A 167 -0.42 19.87 15.29
C ALA A 167 -0.99 21.24 14.86
N PHE A 168 -2.01 21.24 14.01
CA PHE A 168 -2.57 22.47 13.44
C PHE A 168 -3.73 23.06 14.26
N LEU A 169 -4.30 22.31 15.21
CA LEU A 169 -5.41 22.74 16.06
C LEU A 169 -5.20 24.10 16.75
N PRO A 170 -4.00 24.46 17.25
CA PRO A 170 -3.77 25.76 17.91
C PRO A 170 -3.92 26.98 16.99
N TYR A 171 -3.86 26.80 15.67
CA TYR A 171 -3.90 27.90 14.70
C TYR A 171 -5.33 28.43 14.42
N HIS A 172 -6.37 27.69 14.83
CA HIS A 172 -7.79 28.09 14.70
C HIS A 172 -8.24 28.49 13.27
N ASP A 173 -7.67 27.87 12.22
CA ASP A 173 -8.15 28.05 10.84
C ASP A 173 -9.20 26.97 10.50
N ASP A 174 -10.45 27.41 10.45
CA ASP A 174 -11.62 26.57 10.20
C ASP A 174 -11.55 25.84 8.84
N ILE A 175 -10.99 26.47 7.80
CA ILE A 175 -10.94 25.89 6.47
C ILE A 175 -9.95 24.72 6.45
N ALA A 176 -8.77 24.92 7.02
CA ALA A 176 -7.75 23.88 7.09
C ALA A 176 -8.23 22.69 7.94
N VAL A 177 -8.86 22.94 9.09
CA VAL A 177 -9.43 21.87 9.92
C VAL A 177 -10.52 21.12 9.17
N LEU A 178 -11.41 21.81 8.44
CA LEU A 178 -12.43 21.17 7.62
C LEU A 178 -11.82 20.28 6.52
N VAL A 179 -10.81 20.78 5.80
CA VAL A 179 -10.12 19.99 4.76
C VAL A 179 -9.46 18.74 5.35
N GLN A 180 -8.80 18.87 6.50
CA GLN A 180 -8.18 17.75 7.21
C GLN A 180 -9.21 16.71 7.65
N GLN A 181 -10.34 17.15 8.21
CA GLN A 181 -11.43 16.27 8.63
C GLN A 181 -12.06 15.53 7.45
N ILE A 182 -12.36 16.24 6.36
CA ILE A 182 -12.87 15.63 5.13
C ILE A 182 -11.88 14.57 4.66
N ALA A 183 -10.59 14.92 4.54
CA ALA A 183 -9.57 13.99 4.09
C ALA A 183 -9.49 12.74 4.99
N LEU A 184 -9.51 12.90 6.32
CA LEU A 184 -9.50 11.78 7.28
C LEU A 184 -10.76 10.90 7.17
N ILE A 185 -11.95 11.51 7.05
CA ILE A 185 -13.21 10.76 6.91
C ILE A 185 -13.21 9.96 5.62
N PHE A 186 -12.83 10.57 4.50
CA PHE A 186 -12.76 9.87 3.22
C PHE A 186 -11.67 8.80 3.24
N ASP A 187 -10.50 9.07 3.82
CA ASP A 187 -9.41 8.12 3.94
C ASP A 187 -9.83 6.88 4.74
N THR A 188 -10.39 7.07 5.92
CA THR A 188 -10.84 5.97 6.78
C THR A 188 -12.02 5.19 6.18
N SER A 189 -12.97 5.88 5.53
CA SER A 189 -14.10 5.24 4.85
C SER A 189 -13.64 4.38 3.67
N MET A 190 -12.74 4.92 2.85
CA MET A 190 -12.12 4.23 1.73
C MET A 190 -11.28 3.04 2.23
N LEU A 191 -10.49 3.24 3.27
CA LEU A 191 -9.68 2.19 3.88
C LEU A 191 -10.58 1.03 4.34
N ALA A 192 -11.67 1.30 5.06
CA ALA A 192 -12.61 0.27 5.48
C ALA A 192 -13.23 -0.47 4.27
N TYR A 193 -13.62 0.26 3.23
CA TYR A 193 -14.20 -0.31 2.01
C TYR A 193 -13.21 -1.20 1.23
N ILE A 194 -12.03 -0.66 0.89
CA ILE A 194 -11.03 -1.37 0.08
C ILE A 194 -10.42 -2.52 0.88
N TRP A 195 -10.18 -2.34 2.18
CA TRP A 195 -9.61 -3.39 3.02
C TRP A 195 -10.55 -4.60 3.13
N GLY A 196 -11.86 -4.35 3.34
CA GLY A 196 -12.87 -5.40 3.31
C GLY A 196 -12.86 -6.17 1.99
N LYS A 197 -12.79 -5.45 0.86
CA LYS A 197 -12.70 -6.07 -0.47
C LYS A 197 -11.40 -6.83 -0.72
N THR A 198 -10.28 -6.31 -0.21
CA THR A 198 -8.94 -6.93 -0.37
C THR A 198 -8.88 -8.31 0.26
N LEU A 199 -9.62 -8.51 1.36
CA LEU A 199 -9.69 -9.79 2.08
C LEU A 199 -10.71 -10.78 1.47
N ASN A 200 -11.64 -10.30 0.65
CA ASN A 200 -12.71 -11.14 0.08
C ASN A 200 -12.23 -11.85 -1.19
N GLU A 201 -12.06 -13.18 -1.11
CA GLU A 201 -11.67 -14.05 -2.24
C GLU A 201 -12.80 -14.19 -3.30
N HIS A 202 -14.06 -13.97 -2.91
CA HIS A 202 -15.25 -14.28 -3.70
C HIS A 202 -15.71 -13.23 -4.73
N ASP A 203 -15.06 -12.07 -4.81
CA ASP A 203 -15.44 -10.98 -5.74
C ASP A 203 -15.14 -11.32 -7.23
N ASN A 204 -14.70 -12.56 -7.54
CA ASN A 204 -14.29 -13.04 -8.86
C ASN A 204 -15.16 -14.18 -9.45
N ALA A 205 -16.38 -14.40 -8.95
CA ALA A 205 -17.30 -15.39 -9.54
C ALA A 205 -18.20 -14.81 -10.66
N GLY A 206 -17.79 -13.70 -11.28
CA GLY A 206 -18.46 -13.04 -12.42
C GLY A 206 -17.58 -13.02 -13.66
#